data_AF-A0A849HC86-F1
#
_entry.id   AF-A0A849HC86-F1
#
_cell.length_a   1.000
_cell.length_b   1.000
_cell.length_c   1.000
_cell.angle_alpha   90.00
_cell.angle_beta   90.00
_cell.angle_gamma   90.00
#
_symmetry.space_group_name_H-M   'P 1'
#
loop_
_entity.id
_entity.type
_entity.pdbx_description
1 polymer ?
#
loop_
_entity_poly.entity_id
_entity_poly.type
_entity_poly.pdbx_seq_one_letter_code
_entity_poly.pdbx_strand_id
1 'polypeptide(L)'
;MNEFLLILLAVAVAAGIVYGSVMADRKRRLVLRAVARKLGLAFDPAADFRLHLAYAHPIFRKGRSRRGTNNLYGVMSLAGYQIHVRMGDYRYTTGSGKNRRTHRISYAAFQLPFVGVPDLLVRREGIGDKIVGGIGFDDIDFESEEFSRAFWVKSSEKKFAYDVIHPRMMEFLLRGPTPHAEIVHDVCLVLEGWGRWDPETFNGAPGWFQAFLGRWPEHVTDRLETR
;
A
#
# COMPACT_ATOMS: atom_id res chain seq x y z
N MET A 1 -26.01 45.99 -5.72
CA MET A 1 -25.74 45.24 -6.98
C MET A 1 -24.44 44.45 -6.91
N ASN A 2 -23.32 45.05 -6.45
CA ASN A 2 -22.03 44.34 -6.35
C ASN A 2 -22.03 43.17 -5.35
N GLU A 3 -22.64 43.31 -4.17
CA GLU A 3 -22.68 42.23 -3.15
C GLU A 3 -23.44 40.98 -3.64
N PHE A 4 -24.59 41.17 -4.29
CA PHE A 4 -25.37 40.08 -4.86
C PHE A 4 -24.59 39.33 -5.95
N LEU A 5 -23.85 40.06 -6.80
CA LEU A 5 -23.00 39.48 -7.84
C LEU A 5 -21.82 38.69 -7.24
N LEU A 6 -21.22 39.18 -6.15
CA LEU A 6 -20.16 38.46 -5.41
C LEU A 6 -20.68 37.17 -4.78
N ILE A 7 -21.88 37.19 -4.20
CA ILE A 7 -22.52 35.99 -3.63
C ILE A 7 -22.81 34.96 -4.72
N LEU A 8 -23.38 35.39 -5.85
CA LEU A 8 -23.65 34.48 -6.99
C LEU A 8 -22.36 33.86 -7.53
N LEU A 9 -21.29 34.65 -7.66
CA LEU A 9 -19.99 34.14 -8.08
C LEU A 9 -19.43 33.12 -7.09
N ALA A 10 -19.49 33.40 -5.79
CA ALA A 10 -19.03 32.48 -4.75
C ALA A 10 -19.81 31.15 -4.77
N VAL A 11 -21.13 31.20 -4.95
CA VAL A 11 -21.98 30.01 -5.07
C VAL A 11 -21.65 29.22 -6.34
N ALA A 12 -21.48 29.90 -7.48
CA ALA A 12 -21.12 29.24 -8.74
C ALA A 12 -19.76 28.54 -8.66
N VAL A 13 -18.76 29.18 -8.05
CA VAL A 13 -17.44 28.59 -7.80
C VAL A 13 -17.56 27.37 -6.89
N ALA A 14 -18.30 27.48 -5.77
CA ALA A 14 -18.50 26.35 -4.85
C ALA A 14 -19.21 25.17 -5.54
N ALA A 15 -20.26 25.44 -6.32
CA ALA A 15 -20.96 24.42 -7.10
C ALA A 15 -20.05 23.75 -8.14
N GLY A 16 -19.21 24.54 -8.84
CA GLY A 16 -18.22 24.03 -9.79
C GLY A 16 -17.19 23.11 -9.13
N ILE A 17 -16.68 23.46 -7.95
CA ILE A 17 -15.75 22.62 -7.18
C ILE A 17 -16.42 21.30 -6.76
N VAL A 18 -17.64 21.36 -6.25
CA VAL A 18 -18.41 20.16 -5.85
C VAL A 18 -18.63 19.27 -7.06
N TYR A 19 -19.14 19.82 -8.16
CA TYR A 19 -19.38 19.09 -9.40
C TYR A 19 -18.10 18.41 -9.93
N GLY A 20 -17.00 19.15 -10.00
CA GLY A 20 -15.70 18.62 -10.40
C GLY A 20 -15.25 17.45 -9.54
N SER A 21 -15.42 17.54 -8.21
CA SER A 21 -15.07 16.45 -7.28
C SER A 21 -15.90 15.18 -7.50
N VAL A 22 -17.21 15.33 -7.70
CA VAL A 22 -18.14 14.22 -7.94
C VAL A 22 -17.80 13.52 -9.26
N MET A 23 -17.50 14.31 -10.30
CA MET A 23 -17.13 13.78 -11.62
C MET A 23 -15.77 13.07 -11.59
N ALA A 24 -14.79 13.62 -10.88
CA ALA A 24 -13.49 12.98 -10.68
C ALA A 24 -13.64 11.63 -9.95
N ASP A 25 -14.48 11.57 -8.91
CA ASP A 25 -14.74 10.33 -8.17
C ASP A 25 -15.51 9.31 -9.03
N ARG A 26 -16.46 9.75 -9.87
CA ARG A 26 -17.14 8.88 -10.85
C ARG A 26 -16.15 8.28 -11.84
N LYS A 27 -15.29 9.10 -12.43
CA LYS A 27 -14.23 8.66 -13.36
C LYS A 27 -13.30 7.65 -12.69
N ARG A 28 -12.86 7.94 -11.45
CA ARG A 28 -12.02 7.04 -10.66
C ARG A 28 -12.67 5.68 -10.44
N ARG A 29 -13.96 5.65 -10.07
CA ARG A 29 -14.73 4.40 -9.88
C ARG A 29 -14.84 3.57 -11.16
N LEU A 30 -15.11 4.22 -12.29
CA LEU A 30 -15.21 3.53 -13.59
C LEU A 30 -13.88 2.86 -13.95
N VAL A 31 -12.78 3.60 -13.80
CA VAL A 31 -11.44 3.10 -14.09
C VAL A 31 -11.04 1.96 -13.17
N LEU A 32 -11.25 2.08 -11.86
CA LEU A 32 -10.90 1.01 -10.91
C LEU A 32 -11.80 -0.22 -11.03
N ARG A 33 -13.07 -0.05 -11.44
CA ARG A 33 -13.93 -1.19 -11.80
C ARG A 33 -13.38 -1.96 -13.01
N ALA A 34 -12.83 -1.26 -14.00
CA ALA A 34 -12.20 -1.89 -15.16
C ALA A 34 -10.93 -2.65 -14.76
N VAL A 35 -10.09 -2.07 -13.89
CA VAL A 35 -8.93 -2.75 -13.30
C VAL A 35 -9.34 -4.02 -12.55
N ALA A 36 -10.35 -3.93 -11.68
CA ALA A 36 -10.86 -5.08 -10.94
C ALA A 36 -11.27 -6.22 -11.88
N ARG A 37 -12.04 -5.90 -12.93
CA ARG A 37 -12.44 -6.87 -13.95
C ARG A 37 -11.24 -7.50 -14.65
N LYS A 38 -10.24 -6.70 -15.05
CA LYS A 38 -9.00 -7.18 -15.70
C LYS A 38 -8.24 -8.16 -14.81
N LEU A 39 -8.23 -7.94 -13.50
CA LEU A 39 -7.55 -8.78 -12.52
C LEU A 39 -8.42 -9.93 -11.98
N GLY A 40 -9.68 -10.06 -12.44
CA GLY A 40 -10.60 -11.07 -11.92
C GLY A 40 -11.10 -10.80 -10.49
N LEU A 41 -11.01 -9.57 -10.01
CA LEU A 41 -11.40 -9.15 -8.67
C LEU A 41 -12.80 -8.51 -8.65
N ALA A 42 -13.48 -8.61 -7.50
CA ALA A 42 -14.67 -7.84 -7.22
C ALA A 42 -14.33 -6.36 -6.98
N PHE A 43 -15.29 -5.46 -7.24
CA PHE A 43 -15.14 -4.02 -7.00
C PHE A 43 -16.28 -3.48 -6.15
N ASP A 44 -15.95 -2.88 -5.01
CA ASP A 44 -16.87 -2.18 -4.13
C ASP A 44 -16.42 -0.73 -3.87
N PRO A 45 -17.14 0.30 -4.39
CA PRO A 45 -16.80 1.69 -4.16
C PRO A 45 -17.10 2.20 -2.74
N ALA A 46 -17.78 1.40 -1.90
CA ALA A 46 -18.24 1.83 -0.58
C ALA A 46 -17.10 2.24 0.36
N ALA A 47 -17.46 3.05 1.34
CA ALA A 47 -16.54 3.47 2.38
C ALA A 47 -16.28 2.32 3.36
N ASP A 48 -15.02 2.02 3.63
CA ASP A 48 -14.61 1.11 4.70
C ASP A 48 -13.86 1.88 5.80
N PHE A 49 -14.41 1.90 7.00
CA PHE A 49 -13.82 2.55 8.17
C PHE A 49 -13.03 1.59 9.07
N ARG A 50 -13.00 0.30 8.72
CA ARG A 50 -12.54 -0.82 9.54
C ARG A 50 -11.25 -1.47 9.05
N LEU A 51 -10.56 -0.89 8.06
CA LEU A 51 -9.27 -1.42 7.58
C LEU A 51 -8.25 -1.64 8.71
N HIS A 52 -8.25 -0.78 9.73
CA HIS A 52 -7.39 -0.91 10.90
C HIS A 52 -7.74 -2.08 11.86
N LEU A 53 -8.93 -2.67 11.70
CA LEU A 53 -9.33 -3.88 12.41
C LEU A 53 -8.93 -5.12 11.62
N ALA A 54 -8.95 -5.03 10.29
CA ALA A 54 -8.55 -6.12 9.40
C ALA A 54 -7.01 -6.24 9.27
N TYR A 55 -6.31 -5.11 9.35
CA TYR A 55 -4.87 -5.03 9.10
C TYR A 55 -4.17 -4.30 10.23
N ALA A 56 -3.14 -4.94 10.78
CA ALA A 56 -2.33 -4.38 11.86
C ALA A 56 -1.34 -3.31 11.39
N HIS A 57 -1.21 -3.08 10.08
CA HIS A 57 -0.26 -2.15 9.49
C HIS A 57 -0.43 -0.72 10.04
N PRO A 58 0.68 -0.08 10.49
CA PRO A 58 0.67 1.25 11.09
C PRO A 58 -0.03 2.32 10.26
N ILE A 59 0.05 2.25 8.93
CA ILE A 59 -0.58 3.23 8.04
C ILE A 59 -2.10 3.30 8.22
N PHE A 60 -2.76 2.18 8.54
CA PHE A 60 -4.20 2.14 8.78
C PHE A 60 -4.57 2.67 10.19
N ARG A 61 -3.58 2.87 11.06
CA ARG A 61 -3.76 3.45 12.41
C ARG A 61 -3.36 4.92 12.48
N LYS A 62 -2.67 5.43 11.46
CA LYS A 62 -2.19 6.82 11.40
C LYS A 62 -3.33 7.84 11.31
N GLY A 63 -3.26 8.87 12.14
CA GLY A 63 -4.16 10.03 12.10
C GLY A 63 -5.63 9.70 12.43
N ARG A 64 -6.55 10.56 11.98
CA ARG A 64 -8.00 10.43 12.20
C ARG A 64 -8.80 10.49 10.90
N SER A 65 -10.13 10.36 11.00
CA SER A 65 -11.05 10.42 9.85
C SER A 65 -10.69 9.42 8.74
N ARG A 66 -10.17 8.27 9.18
CA ARG A 66 -9.64 7.16 8.39
C ARG A 66 -10.76 6.54 7.55
N ARG A 67 -10.51 6.35 6.26
CA ARG A 67 -11.53 5.82 5.34
C ARG A 67 -10.88 5.18 4.11
N GLY A 68 -11.15 3.90 3.90
CA GLY A 68 -10.94 3.18 2.64
C GLY A 68 -12.10 3.42 1.68
N THR A 69 -11.84 3.38 0.38
CA THR A 69 -12.81 3.48 -0.71
C THR A 69 -12.29 2.76 -1.95
N ASN A 70 -13.16 2.48 -2.92
CA ASN A 70 -12.77 1.86 -4.19
C ASN A 70 -12.02 0.53 -3.95
N ASN A 71 -12.63 -0.36 -3.19
CA ASN A 71 -12.04 -1.63 -2.77
C ASN A 71 -12.08 -2.62 -3.94
N LEU A 72 -10.93 -3.18 -4.28
CA LEU A 72 -10.79 -4.33 -5.17
C LEU A 72 -10.41 -5.52 -4.30
N TYR A 73 -11.13 -6.63 -4.40
CA TYR A 73 -10.84 -7.80 -3.55
C TYR A 73 -11.22 -9.12 -4.19
N GLY A 74 -10.56 -10.19 -3.76
CA GLY A 74 -10.78 -11.54 -4.28
C GLY A 74 -9.61 -12.46 -3.95
N VAL A 75 -9.52 -13.57 -4.66
CA VAL A 75 -8.41 -14.52 -4.57
C VAL A 75 -7.70 -14.56 -5.93
N MET A 76 -6.37 -14.56 -5.91
CA MET A 76 -5.53 -14.67 -7.10
C MET A 76 -4.52 -15.80 -6.94
N SER A 77 -4.24 -16.52 -8.02
CA SER A 77 -3.12 -17.47 -8.07
C SER A 77 -1.81 -16.72 -8.29
N LEU A 78 -1.01 -16.52 -7.23
CA LEU A 78 0.25 -15.77 -7.28
C LEU A 78 1.37 -16.63 -6.69
N ALA A 79 2.49 -16.72 -7.40
CA ALA A 79 3.66 -17.51 -7.02
C ALA A 79 3.33 -18.99 -6.65
N GLY A 80 2.31 -19.57 -7.28
CA GLY A 80 1.85 -20.94 -7.01
C GLY A 80 0.82 -21.08 -5.89
N TYR A 81 0.45 -19.99 -5.21
CA TYR A 81 -0.47 -19.99 -4.07
C TYR A 81 -1.79 -19.28 -4.36
N GLN A 82 -2.85 -19.65 -3.65
CA GLN A 82 -4.11 -18.91 -3.63
C GLN A 82 -4.01 -17.78 -2.60
N ILE A 83 -3.89 -16.54 -3.08
CA ILE A 83 -3.64 -15.36 -2.25
C ILE A 83 -4.91 -14.53 -2.18
N HIS A 84 -5.39 -14.27 -0.96
CA HIS A 84 -6.42 -13.25 -0.75
C HIS A 84 -5.81 -11.87 -0.97
N VAL A 85 -6.34 -11.15 -1.95
CA VAL A 85 -5.89 -9.83 -2.35
C VAL A 85 -6.94 -8.80 -1.97
N ARG A 86 -6.49 -7.68 -1.41
CA ARG A 86 -7.32 -6.48 -1.26
C ARG A 86 -6.52 -5.24 -1.63
N MET A 87 -7.06 -4.42 -2.53
CA MET A 87 -6.48 -3.14 -2.92
C MET A 87 -7.51 -2.03 -2.79
N GLY A 88 -7.07 -0.78 -2.74
CA GLY A 88 -7.98 0.35 -2.83
C GLY A 88 -7.35 1.68 -2.56
N ASP A 89 -8.20 2.71 -2.48
CA ASP A 89 -7.80 4.04 -2.03
C ASP A 89 -8.04 4.16 -0.52
N TYR A 90 -7.16 4.87 0.18
CA TYR A 90 -7.27 5.14 1.62
C TYR A 90 -6.97 6.60 1.92
N ARG A 91 -7.69 7.18 2.87
CA ARG A 91 -7.43 8.55 3.37
C ARG A 91 -7.35 8.59 4.87
N TYR A 92 -6.55 9.53 5.37
CA TYR A 92 -6.49 9.88 6.78
C TYR A 92 -6.10 11.36 6.94
N THR A 93 -6.38 11.94 8.09
CA THR A 93 -6.08 13.35 8.39
C THR A 93 -5.12 13.45 9.57
N THR A 94 -4.06 14.24 9.40
CA THR A 94 -3.09 14.58 10.45
C THR A 94 -3.18 16.08 10.80
N GLY A 95 -2.66 16.45 11.97
CA GLY A 95 -2.65 17.83 12.45
C GLY A 95 -4.04 18.38 12.82
N SER A 96 -4.08 19.60 13.32
CA SER A 96 -5.28 20.30 13.78
C SER A 96 -5.26 21.77 13.30
N GLY A 97 -6.42 22.43 13.34
CA GLY A 97 -6.55 23.83 12.95
C GLY A 97 -5.99 24.13 11.55
N LYS A 98 -5.11 25.14 11.48
CA LYS A 98 -4.44 25.59 10.26
C LYS A 98 -3.42 24.58 9.70
N ASN A 99 -2.95 23.64 10.51
CA ASN A 99 -1.97 22.61 10.12
C ASN A 99 -2.64 21.26 9.78
N ARG A 100 -3.95 21.28 9.51
CA ARG A 100 -4.70 20.07 9.14
C ARG A 100 -4.37 19.66 7.71
N ARG A 101 -3.84 18.44 7.52
CA ARG A 101 -3.54 17.86 6.22
C ARG A 101 -4.32 16.56 6.01
N THR A 102 -4.97 16.41 4.86
CA THR A 102 -5.61 15.15 4.45
C THR A 102 -4.71 14.45 3.47
N HIS A 103 -4.33 13.21 3.80
CA HIS A 103 -3.52 12.33 2.98
C HIS A 103 -4.43 11.38 2.23
N ARG A 104 -4.06 11.07 0.98
CA ARG A 104 -4.76 10.11 0.12
C ARG A 104 -3.73 9.22 -0.52
N ILE A 105 -3.79 7.93 -0.21
CA ILE A 105 -2.89 6.90 -0.71
C ILE A 105 -3.71 5.82 -1.41
N SER A 106 -3.05 5.01 -2.23
CA SER A 106 -3.57 3.71 -2.63
C SER A 106 -2.70 2.60 -2.03
N TYR A 107 -3.24 1.40 -1.90
CA TYR A 107 -2.56 0.28 -1.29
C TYR A 107 -2.94 -1.05 -1.95
N ALA A 108 -2.08 -2.04 -1.77
CA ALA A 108 -2.38 -3.45 -2.02
C ALA A 108 -1.95 -4.31 -0.82
N ALA A 109 -2.86 -5.10 -0.27
CA ALA A 109 -2.63 -6.03 0.81
C ALA A 109 -2.81 -7.47 0.30
N PHE A 110 -1.81 -8.29 0.55
CA PHE A 110 -1.73 -9.69 0.13
C PHE A 110 -1.62 -10.57 1.37
N GLN A 111 -2.59 -11.45 1.59
CA GLN A 111 -2.49 -12.46 2.64
C GLN A 111 -1.46 -13.50 2.22
N LEU A 112 -0.35 -13.58 2.93
CA LEU A 112 0.67 -14.60 2.71
C LEU A 112 0.05 -16.00 2.91
N PRO A 113 0.54 -17.01 2.17
CA PRO A 113 0.05 -18.38 2.27
C PRO A 113 0.57 -19.10 3.52
N PHE A 114 1.24 -18.37 4.42
CA PHE A 114 1.89 -18.89 5.60
C PHE A 114 1.32 -18.23 6.87
N VAL A 115 1.51 -18.89 8.01
CA VAL A 115 1.11 -18.41 9.33
C VAL A 115 2.36 -18.19 10.19
N GLY A 116 2.31 -17.14 11.02
CA GLY A 116 3.41 -16.82 11.94
C GLY A 116 4.62 -16.23 11.23
N VAL A 117 4.43 -15.60 10.07
CA VAL A 117 5.51 -14.98 9.30
C VAL A 117 6.10 -13.81 10.11
N PRO A 118 7.42 -13.80 10.37
CA PRO A 118 8.05 -12.66 11.03
C PRO A 118 7.81 -11.37 10.25
N ASP A 119 7.72 -10.27 10.98
CA ASP A 119 7.52 -8.96 10.39
C ASP A 119 8.72 -8.55 9.53
N LEU A 120 8.46 -7.86 8.43
CA LEU A 120 9.52 -7.41 7.52
C LEU A 120 9.09 -6.12 6.86
N LEU A 121 9.94 -5.11 6.91
CA LEU A 121 9.78 -3.87 6.18
C LEU A 121 10.92 -3.77 5.18
N VAL A 122 10.61 -3.51 3.91
CA VAL A 122 11.58 -3.20 2.86
C VAL A 122 11.12 -1.95 2.12
N ARG A 123 11.99 -0.95 2.01
CA ARG A 123 11.70 0.26 1.22
C ARG A 123 12.99 0.90 0.72
N ARG A 124 12.92 1.61 -0.41
CA ARG A 124 14.05 2.46 -0.85
C ARG A 124 14.24 3.64 0.10
N GLU A 125 15.49 4.05 0.28
CA GLU A 125 15.83 5.31 0.94
C GLU A 125 15.26 6.51 0.16
N GLY A 126 14.95 7.61 0.85
CA GLY A 126 14.46 8.84 0.20
C GLY A 126 12.99 8.84 -0.22
N ILE A 127 12.25 7.73 -0.11
CA ILE A 127 10.78 7.73 -0.25
C ILE A 127 10.19 8.50 0.96
N GLY A 128 9.99 9.80 0.74
CA GLY A 128 9.79 10.85 1.76
C GLY A 128 8.62 10.66 2.71
N ASP A 129 8.75 11.25 3.89
CA ASP A 129 7.91 11.14 5.08
C ASP A 129 8.13 9.86 5.90
N LYS A 130 9.14 9.94 6.78
CA LYS A 130 9.15 9.40 8.15
C LYS A 130 7.87 8.64 8.52
N ILE A 131 7.81 7.35 8.21
CA ILE A 131 6.97 6.46 8.99
C ILE A 131 7.68 6.31 10.34
N VAL A 132 7.42 7.24 11.26
CA VAL A 132 7.76 7.10 12.69
C VAL A 132 6.77 6.10 13.32
N GLY A 133 6.71 4.90 12.76
CA GLY A 133 5.72 3.91 13.18
C GLY A 133 5.74 2.60 12.43
N GLY A 134 6.71 2.37 11.52
CA GLY A 134 6.99 1.01 11.07
C GLY A 134 7.50 0.18 12.26
N ILE A 135 7.67 -1.10 12.01
CA ILE A 135 8.42 -2.04 12.84
C ILE A 135 9.56 -1.32 13.60
N GLY A 136 9.50 -1.32 14.94
CA GLY A 136 10.32 -0.47 15.82
C GLY A 136 11.78 -0.88 15.99
N PHE A 137 12.31 -1.70 15.06
CA PHE A 137 13.66 -2.22 15.14
C PHE A 137 14.65 -1.35 14.36
N ASP A 138 15.93 -1.60 14.64
CA ASP A 138 17.03 -1.00 13.90
C ASP A 138 17.04 -1.49 12.45
N ASP A 139 17.64 -0.68 11.59
CA ASP A 139 17.89 -1.06 10.21
C ASP A 139 18.86 -2.25 10.16
N ILE A 140 18.71 -3.11 9.17
CA ILE A 140 19.52 -4.31 8.98
C ILE A 140 20.48 -4.07 7.82
N ASP A 141 21.78 -4.04 8.13
CA ASP A 141 22.83 -3.94 7.12
C ASP A 141 23.06 -5.29 6.43
N PHE A 142 23.24 -5.23 5.11
CA PHE A 142 23.56 -6.37 4.25
C PHE A 142 24.98 -6.26 3.70
N GLU A 143 25.54 -7.40 3.25
CA GLU A 143 26.89 -7.48 2.66
C GLU A 143 27.03 -6.64 1.38
N SER A 144 25.93 -6.39 0.66
CA SER A 144 25.93 -5.49 -0.49
C SER A 144 25.85 -4.03 -0.03
N GLU A 145 26.97 -3.32 -0.12
CA GLU A 145 27.03 -1.90 0.22
C GLU A 145 26.09 -1.05 -0.66
N GLU A 146 25.96 -1.41 -1.94
CA GLU A 146 25.01 -0.75 -2.86
C GLU A 146 23.57 -0.90 -2.36
N PHE A 147 23.18 -2.11 -1.95
CA PHE A 147 21.84 -2.37 -1.43
C PHE A 147 21.60 -1.62 -0.11
N SER A 148 22.53 -1.72 0.84
CA SER A 148 22.42 -1.06 2.15
C SER A 148 22.35 0.46 2.05
N ARG A 149 22.97 1.08 1.02
CA ARG A 149 22.80 2.52 0.73
C ARG A 149 21.47 2.86 0.05
N ALA A 150 20.85 1.92 -0.66
CA ALA A 150 19.65 2.18 -1.45
C ALA A 150 18.35 1.81 -0.71
N PHE A 151 18.42 0.95 0.30
CA PHE A 151 17.28 0.34 0.97
C PHE A 151 17.40 0.38 2.49
N TRP A 152 16.25 0.52 3.14
CA TRP A 152 16.08 0.25 4.57
C TRP A 152 15.28 -1.04 4.73
N VAL A 153 15.78 -1.91 5.60
CA VAL A 153 15.18 -3.20 5.93
C VAL A 153 15.04 -3.33 7.44
N LYS A 154 13.84 -3.65 7.93
CA LYS A 154 13.59 -3.88 9.35
C LYS A 154 12.84 -5.18 9.58
N SER A 155 13.16 -5.88 10.65
CA SER A 155 12.45 -7.08 11.09
C SER A 155 12.71 -7.33 12.58
N SER A 156 11.77 -7.94 13.28
CA SER A 156 11.97 -8.48 14.64
C SER A 156 12.92 -9.67 14.65
N GLU A 157 12.96 -10.44 13.54
CA GLU A 157 13.83 -11.60 13.37
C GLU A 157 14.85 -11.31 12.27
N LYS A 158 16.04 -10.82 12.65
CA LYS A 158 17.11 -10.51 11.68
C LYS A 158 17.45 -11.67 10.76
N LYS A 159 17.44 -12.90 11.27
CA LYS A 159 17.69 -14.11 10.47
C LYS A 159 16.68 -14.23 9.32
N PHE A 160 15.39 -14.02 9.60
CA PHE A 160 14.35 -14.04 8.56
C PHE A 160 14.59 -12.98 7.49
N ALA A 161 14.96 -11.76 7.89
CA ALA A 161 15.31 -10.70 6.94
C ALA A 161 16.51 -11.09 6.06
N TYR A 162 17.57 -11.67 6.63
CA TYR A 162 18.73 -12.15 5.86
C TYR A 162 18.36 -13.28 4.89
N ASP A 163 17.55 -14.24 5.35
CA ASP A 163 17.14 -15.38 4.52
C ASP A 163 16.24 -14.92 3.34
N VAL A 164 15.31 -13.96 3.57
CA VAL A 164 14.43 -13.40 2.52
C VAL A 164 15.15 -12.44 1.58
N ILE A 165 16.04 -11.58 2.10
CA ILE A 165 16.77 -10.56 1.34
C ILE A 165 18.15 -11.09 0.95
N HIS A 166 18.16 -12.26 0.32
CA HIS A 166 19.36 -12.88 -0.25
C HIS A 166 19.82 -12.18 -1.55
N PRO A 167 21.01 -12.49 -2.11
CA PRO A 167 21.59 -11.74 -3.25
C PRO A 167 20.66 -11.53 -4.46
N ARG A 168 19.95 -12.57 -4.91
CA ARG A 168 19.02 -12.48 -6.04
C ARG A 168 17.75 -11.67 -5.70
N MET A 169 17.35 -11.59 -4.43
CA MET A 169 16.31 -10.65 -4.00
C MET A 169 16.83 -9.21 -4.06
N MET A 170 18.04 -8.95 -3.55
CA MET A 170 18.67 -7.62 -3.61
C MET A 170 18.76 -7.11 -5.06
N GLU A 171 19.23 -7.93 -5.99
CA GLU A 171 19.29 -7.60 -7.41
C GLU A 171 17.91 -7.26 -8.01
N PHE A 172 16.87 -8.00 -7.60
CA PHE A 172 15.51 -7.74 -8.04
C PHE A 172 15.00 -6.38 -7.55
N LEU A 173 15.23 -6.06 -6.27
CA LEU A 173 14.82 -4.79 -5.68
C LEU A 173 15.60 -3.61 -6.30
N LEU A 174 16.91 -3.78 -6.54
CA LEU A 174 17.76 -2.76 -7.15
C LEU A 174 17.38 -2.43 -8.60
N ARG A 175 16.90 -3.40 -9.38
CA ARG A 175 16.65 -3.25 -10.82
C ARG A 175 15.56 -2.26 -11.20
N GLY A 176 14.56 -2.04 -10.34
CA GLY A 176 13.40 -1.22 -10.68
C GLY A 176 12.82 -0.42 -9.53
N PRO A 177 11.75 0.36 -9.79
CA PRO A 177 10.93 0.92 -8.73
C PRO A 177 10.54 -0.18 -7.76
N THR A 178 10.86 0.03 -6.49
CA THR A 178 10.48 -0.89 -5.43
C THR A 178 9.50 -0.16 -4.52
N PRO A 179 8.25 -0.66 -4.39
CA PRO A 179 7.31 -0.12 -3.45
C PRO A 179 7.82 -0.28 -2.02
N HIS A 180 7.24 0.49 -1.12
CA HIS A 180 7.31 0.17 0.30
C HIS A 180 6.50 -1.11 0.55
N ALA A 181 7.17 -2.15 1.03
CA ALA A 181 6.57 -3.44 1.36
C ALA A 181 6.70 -3.71 2.86
N GLU A 182 5.60 -4.02 3.52
CA GLU A 182 5.54 -4.24 4.96
C GLU A 182 4.71 -5.49 5.29
N ILE A 183 5.35 -6.48 5.91
CA ILE A 183 4.74 -7.72 6.39
C ILE A 183 4.42 -7.55 7.87
N VAL A 184 3.15 -7.69 8.22
CA VAL A 184 2.65 -7.69 9.61
C VAL A 184 1.52 -8.70 9.72
N HIS A 185 1.60 -9.63 10.68
CA HIS A 185 0.60 -10.68 10.90
C HIS A 185 0.19 -11.38 9.59
N ASP A 186 1.17 -11.96 8.91
CA ASP A 186 0.99 -12.73 7.67
C ASP A 186 0.43 -11.94 6.47
N VAL A 187 0.33 -10.62 6.55
CA VAL A 187 -0.15 -9.79 5.44
C VAL A 187 0.97 -8.89 4.95
N CYS A 188 1.31 -9.02 3.66
CA CYS A 188 2.22 -8.12 2.96
C CYS A 188 1.44 -6.94 2.38
N LEU A 189 1.68 -5.75 2.92
CA LEU A 189 1.16 -4.49 2.42
C LEU A 189 2.16 -3.82 1.49
N VAL A 190 1.71 -3.40 0.32
CA VAL A 190 2.49 -2.73 -0.71
C VAL A 190 1.95 -1.32 -0.93
N LEU A 191 2.85 -0.34 -0.87
CA LEU A 191 2.62 1.09 -1.12
C LEU A 191 3.64 1.61 -2.16
N GLU A 192 3.20 1.88 -3.39
CA GLU A 192 3.99 2.59 -4.39
C GLU A 192 3.87 4.10 -4.13
N GLY A 193 4.81 4.64 -3.35
CA GLY A 193 4.78 6.03 -2.91
C GLY A 193 3.64 6.38 -1.94
N TRP A 194 3.49 7.68 -1.67
CA TRP A 194 2.54 8.22 -0.67
C TRP A 194 1.34 8.94 -1.28
N GLY A 195 0.98 8.55 -2.51
CA GLY A 195 -0.10 9.16 -3.29
C GLY A 195 -1.13 8.13 -3.74
N ARG A 196 -2.17 8.61 -4.45
CA ARG A 196 -3.08 7.72 -5.15
C ARG A 196 -2.41 7.17 -6.40
N TRP A 197 -2.56 5.88 -6.59
CA TRP A 197 -2.05 5.16 -7.75
C TRP A 197 -2.88 5.43 -9.00
N ASP A 198 -2.19 5.50 -10.12
CA ASP A 198 -2.81 5.35 -11.43
C ASP A 198 -3.28 3.89 -11.65
N PRO A 199 -4.07 3.62 -12.70
CA PRO A 199 -4.61 2.28 -12.94
C PRO A 199 -3.55 1.22 -13.23
N GLU A 200 -2.42 1.60 -13.83
CA GLU A 200 -1.36 0.65 -14.18
C GLU A 200 -0.58 0.21 -12.95
N THR A 201 -0.45 1.06 -11.94
CA THR A 201 0.14 0.68 -10.66
C THR A 201 -0.72 -0.38 -9.95
N PHE A 202 -2.06 -0.28 -10.01
CA PHE A 202 -2.93 -1.36 -9.51
C PHE A 202 -2.77 -2.65 -10.31
N ASN A 203 -2.63 -2.56 -11.65
CA ASN A 203 -2.39 -3.74 -12.49
C ASN A 203 -1.05 -4.41 -12.16
N GLY A 204 -0.01 -3.62 -11.85
CA GLY A 204 1.35 -4.09 -11.60
C GLY A 204 1.57 -4.66 -10.21
N ALA A 205 0.84 -4.20 -9.19
CA ALA A 205 1.07 -4.59 -7.80
C ALA A 205 1.02 -6.12 -7.56
N PRO A 206 0.05 -6.90 -8.08
CA PRO A 206 0.08 -8.36 -7.97
C PRO A 206 1.30 -9.00 -8.64
N GLY A 207 1.75 -8.46 -9.78
CA GLY A 207 2.94 -8.95 -10.49
C GLY A 207 4.22 -8.71 -9.71
N TRP A 208 4.35 -7.53 -9.07
CA TRP A 208 5.46 -7.25 -8.17
C TRP A 208 5.45 -8.17 -6.95
N PHE A 209 4.28 -8.34 -6.30
CA PHE A 209 4.15 -9.24 -5.14
C PHE A 209 4.47 -10.69 -5.51
N GLN A 210 4.00 -11.17 -6.66
CA GLN A 210 4.36 -12.50 -7.17
C GLN A 210 5.87 -12.64 -7.37
N ALA A 211 6.53 -11.62 -7.95
CA ALA A 211 7.97 -11.65 -8.14
C ALA A 211 8.74 -11.63 -6.81
N PHE A 212 8.23 -10.91 -5.81
CA PHE A 212 8.78 -10.86 -4.47
C PHE A 212 8.60 -12.21 -3.74
N LEU A 213 7.37 -12.69 -3.59
CA LEU A 213 7.09 -13.95 -2.90
C LEU A 213 7.72 -15.15 -3.61
N GLY A 214 7.68 -15.21 -4.94
CA GLY A 214 8.28 -16.30 -5.72
C GLY A 214 9.82 -16.33 -5.71
N ARG A 215 10.46 -15.37 -5.04
CA ARG A 215 11.91 -15.40 -4.77
C ARG A 215 12.25 -15.85 -3.35
N TRP A 216 11.27 -16.06 -2.48
CA TRP A 216 11.55 -16.56 -1.14
C TRP A 216 12.20 -17.94 -1.24
N PRO A 217 13.38 -18.16 -0.62
CA PRO A 217 14.04 -19.45 -0.68
C PRO A 217 13.20 -20.57 -0.04
N GLU A 218 13.35 -21.80 -0.53
CA GLU A 218 12.64 -22.98 0.00
C GLU A 218 12.86 -23.15 1.51
N HIS A 219 14.09 -22.98 2.01
CA HIS A 219 14.37 -23.08 3.44
C HIS A 219 13.64 -22.03 4.32
N VAL A 220 13.19 -20.91 3.72
CA VAL A 220 12.34 -19.92 4.40
C VAL A 220 10.89 -20.40 4.40
N THR A 221 10.40 -20.90 3.27
CA THR A 221 9.00 -21.35 3.15
C THR A 221 8.75 -22.66 3.91
N ASP A 222 9.71 -23.59 3.91
CA ASP A 222 9.60 -24.92 4.52
C ASP A 222 9.54 -24.87 6.06
N ARG A 223 10.10 -23.81 6.66
CA ARG A 223 10.04 -23.59 8.12
C ARG A 223 8.78 -22.86 8.57
N LEU A 224 7.95 -22.39 7.65
CA LEU A 224 6.70 -21.68 7.94
C LEU A 224 5.51 -22.63 7.78
N GLU A 225 4.53 -22.51 8.67
CA GLU A 225 3.29 -23.28 8.55
C GLU A 225 2.44 -22.74 7.39
N THR A 226 1.98 -23.61 6.49
CA THR A 226 1.07 -23.24 5.40
C THR A 226 -0.35 -23.03 5.93
N ARG A 227 -1.06 -22.03 5.39
CA ARG A 227 -2.44 -21.68 5.76
C ARG A 227 -3.48 -22.64 5.18
#